data_AF-A0A101IAN3-F1
#
_entry.id   AF-A0A101IAN3-F1
#
_cell.length_a   1.000
_cell.length_b   1.000
_cell.length_c   1.000
_cell.angle_alpha   90.00
_cell.angle_beta   90.00
_cell.angle_gamma   90.00
#
_symmetry.space_group_name_H-M   'P 1'
#
loop_
_entity.id
_entity.type
_entity.pdbx_description
1 polymer ?
#
loop_
_entity_poly.entity_id
_entity_poly.type
_entity_poly.pdbx_seq_one_letter_code
_entity_poly.pdbx_strand_id
1 'polypeptide(L)'
;SWPRWMRLKESGGNVKLLFSEVEDAPQNGLERPVQLVIGEASLAGLPIEPTGQIQTNLGAGQDLELWWAVPPIHAGDFSGEVILSFGFFEEESPGMITVPVAVVDFEIRVISLFGMERNLVLWFGFMGMVLWGALFVLGRAVQH
;
A
#
# COMPACT_ATOMS: atom_id res chain seq x y z
N SER A 1 5.35 -10.38 -10.55
CA SER A 1 5.24 -9.38 -9.48
C SER A 1 6.36 -8.36 -9.66
N TRP A 2 6.06 -7.06 -9.61
CA TRP A 2 7.09 -6.01 -9.61
C TRP A 2 7.23 -5.47 -8.18
N PRO A 3 8.45 -5.36 -7.61
CA PRO A 3 8.63 -4.88 -6.26
C PRO A 3 8.26 -3.40 -6.15
N ARG A 4 7.40 -3.06 -5.19
CA ARG A 4 7.08 -1.67 -4.88
C ARG A 4 7.96 -1.16 -3.76
N TRP A 5 8.60 -0.02 -4.02
CA TRP A 5 9.46 0.66 -3.06
C TRP A 5 8.62 1.72 -2.34
N MET A 6 8.65 1.72 -1.01
CA MET A 6 7.95 2.70 -0.18
C MET A 6 8.91 3.31 0.84
N ARG A 7 8.73 4.59 1.16
CA ARG A 7 9.52 5.24 2.21
C ARG A 7 8.85 5.05 3.57
N LEU A 8 9.68 4.91 4.60
CA LEU A 8 9.19 4.88 5.97
C LEU A 8 8.41 6.17 6.28
N LYS A 9 7.21 6.04 6.88
CA LYS A 9 6.26 7.13 7.17
C LYS A 9 5.69 7.87 5.95
N GLU A 10 5.83 7.32 4.74
CA GLU A 10 5.12 7.83 3.57
C GLU A 10 3.60 7.64 3.77
N SER A 11 2.84 8.73 3.65
CA SER A 11 1.37 8.66 3.65
C SER A 11 0.92 8.28 2.24
N GLY A 12 0.30 7.10 2.08
CA GLY A 12 -0.27 6.66 0.80
C GLY A 12 0.35 5.43 0.13
N GLY A 13 1.04 4.58 0.90
CA GLY A 13 1.39 3.24 0.42
C GLY A 13 0.13 2.42 0.16
N ASN A 14 -0.29 2.24 -1.11
CA ASN A 14 -1.54 1.57 -1.44
C ASN A 14 -1.33 0.40 -2.39
N VAL A 15 -1.78 -0.81 -2.07
CA VAL A 15 -1.91 -1.89 -3.06
C VAL A 15 -3.22 -1.65 -3.82
N LYS A 16 -3.15 -1.50 -5.15
CA LYS A 16 -4.32 -1.30 -6.02
C LYS A 16 -4.44 -2.50 -6.96
N LEU A 17 -5.59 -3.13 -6.95
CA LEU A 17 -5.98 -4.15 -7.90
C LEU A 17 -7.03 -3.55 -8.83
N LEU A 18 -6.71 -3.55 -10.13
CA LEU A 18 -7.62 -3.11 -11.18
C LEU A 18 -8.01 -4.34 -11.99
N PHE A 19 -9.31 -4.54 -12.14
CA PHE A 19 -9.87 -5.52 -13.03
C PHE A 19 -10.71 -4.76 -14.06
N SER A 20 -10.30 -4.86 -15.33
CA SER A 20 -10.99 -4.24 -16.45
C SER A 20 -11.47 -5.29 -17.42
N GLU A 21 -12.66 -5.07 -17.97
CA GLU A 21 -13.22 -5.94 -18.99
C GLU A 21 -12.40 -5.78 -20.29
N VAL A 22 -11.99 -6.91 -20.88
CA VAL A 22 -11.25 -6.89 -22.14
C VAL A 22 -12.22 -6.56 -23.27
N GLU A 23 -11.94 -5.47 -23.98
CA GLU A 23 -12.79 -4.83 -25.00
C GLU A 23 -13.19 -5.76 -26.17
N ASP A 24 -12.47 -6.88 -26.36
CA ASP A 24 -12.69 -7.87 -27.42
C ASP A 24 -13.57 -9.07 -27.01
N ALA A 25 -14.16 -9.07 -25.80
CA ALA A 25 -15.11 -10.12 -25.45
C ALA A 25 -16.39 -9.95 -26.30
N PRO A 26 -16.82 -10.96 -27.09
CA PRO A 26 -18.03 -10.83 -27.89
C PRO A 26 -19.19 -10.47 -26.97
N GLN A 27 -19.83 -9.33 -27.26
CA GLN A 27 -21.08 -8.90 -26.64
C GLN A 27 -22.19 -9.88 -27.03
N ASN A 28 -22.12 -11.11 -26.54
CA ASN A 28 -23.27 -11.98 -26.48
C ASN A 28 -24.19 -11.31 -25.47
N GLY A 29 -25.26 -10.68 -25.95
CA GLY A 29 -26.29 -9.97 -25.19
C GLY A 29 -27.11 -10.85 -24.24
N LEU A 30 -26.44 -11.79 -23.57
CA LEU A 30 -26.93 -12.42 -22.36
C LEU A 30 -26.76 -11.39 -21.25
N GLU A 31 -27.87 -11.00 -20.62
CA GLU A 31 -27.88 -10.31 -19.34
C GLU A 31 -26.96 -11.05 -18.39
N ARG A 32 -25.71 -10.59 -18.25
CA ARG A 32 -24.77 -11.20 -17.31
C ARG A 32 -25.30 -10.88 -15.92
N PRO A 33 -25.58 -11.89 -15.08
CA PRO A 33 -26.02 -11.64 -13.73
C PRO A 33 -24.91 -10.89 -12.98
N VAL A 34 -25.32 -10.02 -12.05
CA VAL A 34 -24.41 -9.33 -11.15
C VAL A 34 -23.57 -10.38 -10.42
N GLN A 35 -22.26 -10.32 -10.58
CA GLN A 35 -21.33 -11.28 -9.96
C GLN A 35 -20.74 -10.68 -8.69
N LEU A 36 -20.75 -11.44 -7.59
CA LEU A 36 -20.08 -10.99 -6.38
C LEU A 36 -18.59 -11.31 -6.50
N VAL A 37 -17.76 -10.28 -6.33
CA VAL A 37 -16.30 -10.40 -6.31
C VAL A 37 -15.81 -10.15 -4.89
N ILE A 38 -14.94 -11.04 -4.44
CA ILE A 38 -14.35 -11.03 -3.11
C ILE A 38 -12.85 -10.90 -3.26
N GLY A 39 -12.29 -9.80 -2.76
CA GLY A 39 -10.85 -9.57 -2.70
C GLY A 39 -10.35 -9.68 -1.26
N GLU A 40 -9.29 -10.45 -1.05
CA GLU A 40 -8.60 -10.58 0.22
C GLU A 40 -7.11 -10.31 0.01
N ALA A 41 -6.54 -9.40 0.77
CA ALA A 41 -5.11 -9.12 0.73
C ALA A 41 -4.46 -9.51 2.05
N SER A 42 -3.39 -10.28 1.97
CA SER A 42 -2.59 -10.69 3.12
C SER A 42 -1.16 -10.17 2.95
N LEU A 43 -0.59 -9.67 4.05
CA LEU A 43 0.77 -9.13 4.06
C LEU A 43 1.43 -9.50 5.39
N ALA A 44 2.54 -10.24 5.31
CA ALA A 44 3.26 -10.62 6.51
C ALA A 44 4.12 -9.44 7.00
N GLY A 45 4.00 -9.10 8.29
CA GLY A 45 4.90 -8.15 8.95
C GLY A 45 4.56 -6.66 8.80
N LEU A 46 3.54 -6.30 8.01
CA LEU A 46 2.96 -4.96 7.96
C LEU A 46 1.44 -5.03 8.09
N PRO A 47 0.79 -4.04 8.73
CA PRO A 47 -0.65 -3.96 8.70
C PRO A 47 -1.14 -3.62 7.29
N ILE A 48 -2.36 -4.05 7.01
CA ILE A 48 -3.07 -3.79 5.76
C ILE A 48 -4.50 -3.39 6.09
N GLU A 49 -5.02 -2.37 5.41
CA GLU A 49 -6.35 -1.81 5.66
C GLU A 49 -7.14 -1.68 4.35
N PRO A 50 -8.40 -2.15 4.26
CA PRO A 50 -9.14 -2.84 5.32
C PRO A 50 -8.61 -4.25 5.58
N THR A 51 -8.79 -4.74 6.81
CA THR A 51 -8.49 -6.14 7.15
C THR A 51 -9.62 -7.07 6.71
N GLY A 52 -9.26 -8.27 6.27
CA GLY A 52 -10.22 -9.29 5.83
C GLY A 52 -10.69 -9.09 4.39
N GLN A 53 -11.91 -9.55 4.11
CA GLN A 53 -12.46 -9.63 2.77
C GLN A 53 -13.22 -8.34 2.38
N ILE A 54 -12.89 -7.81 1.21
CA ILE A 54 -13.68 -6.77 0.54
C ILE A 54 -14.63 -7.48 -0.43
N GLN A 55 -15.93 -7.23 -0.30
CA GLN A 55 -16.93 -7.77 -1.20
C GLN A 55 -17.52 -6.65 -2.04
N THR A 56 -17.58 -6.85 -3.35
CA THR A 56 -18.21 -5.90 -4.28
C THR A 56 -18.99 -6.61 -5.36
N ASN A 57 -20.11 -6.02 -5.76
CA ASN A 57 -20.90 -6.49 -6.88
C ASN A 57 -20.33 -5.94 -8.19
N LEU A 58 -20.01 -6.82 -9.13
CA LEU A 58 -19.51 -6.50 -10.45
C LEU A 58 -20.62 -6.70 -11.48
N GLY A 59 -21.09 -5.60 -12.08
CA GLY A 59 -21.98 -5.61 -13.23
C GLY A 59 -21.22 -5.77 -14.55
N ALA A 60 -21.95 -6.12 -15.62
CA ALA A 60 -21.38 -6.12 -16.97
C ALA A 60 -20.88 -4.72 -17.38
N GLY A 61 -19.72 -4.63 -18.03
CA GLY A 61 -19.13 -3.36 -18.45
C GLY A 61 -18.58 -2.49 -17.32
N GLN A 62 -18.54 -2.98 -16.08
CA GLN A 62 -17.99 -2.23 -14.95
C GLN A 62 -16.54 -2.61 -14.68
N ASP A 63 -15.69 -1.60 -14.51
CA ASP A 63 -14.36 -1.79 -13.97
C ASP A 63 -14.44 -1.99 -12.45
N LEU A 64 -13.63 -2.91 -11.93
CA LEU A 64 -13.49 -3.14 -10.51
C LEU A 64 -12.13 -2.62 -10.04
N GLU A 65 -12.18 -1.68 -9.09
CA GLU A 65 -11.02 -1.20 -8.37
C GLU A 65 -11.11 -1.57 -6.89
N LEU A 66 -10.15 -2.36 -6.42
CA LEU A 66 -9.94 -2.65 -5.00
C LEU A 66 -8.63 -2.04 -4.55
N TRP A 67 -8.63 -1.44 -3.36
CA TRP A 67 -7.43 -0.84 -2.80
C TRP A 67 -7.27 -1.18 -1.33
N TRP A 68 -6.01 -1.38 -0.94
CA TRP A 68 -5.60 -1.57 0.44
C TRP A 68 -4.50 -0.59 0.80
N ALA A 69 -4.65 0.12 1.91
CA ALA A 69 -3.59 0.91 2.50
C ALA A 69 -2.62 0.00 3.27
N VAL A 70 -1.33 0.22 3.08
CA VAL A 70 -0.23 -0.48 3.75
C VAL A 70 0.64 0.57 4.45
N PRO A 71 0.42 0.84 5.74
CA PRO A 71 1.23 1.80 6.49
C PRO A 71 2.67 1.29 6.63
N PRO A 72 3.69 2.04 6.17
CA PRO A 72 5.09 1.64 6.32
C PRO A 72 5.60 1.98 7.73
N ILE A 73 5.32 1.09 8.70
CA ILE A 73 5.65 1.30 10.13
C ILE A 73 7.13 1.00 10.42
N HIS A 74 7.69 -0.01 9.77
CA HIS A 74 9.09 -0.42 9.93
C HIS A 74 9.74 -0.71 8.57
N ALA A 75 11.06 -0.51 8.51
CA ALA A 75 11.84 -0.80 7.32
C ALA A 75 12.09 -2.31 7.19
N GLY A 76 12.10 -2.80 5.96
CA GLY A 76 12.25 -4.22 5.66
C GLY A 76 11.68 -4.61 4.30
N ASP A 77 11.81 -5.89 3.98
CA ASP A 77 11.18 -6.52 2.84
C ASP A 77 9.98 -7.34 3.33
N PHE A 78 8.84 -7.15 2.68
CA PHE A 78 7.57 -7.75 3.07
C PHE A 78 6.91 -8.37 1.85
N SER A 79 6.60 -9.66 1.95
CA SER A 79 5.88 -10.40 0.91
C SER A 79 4.42 -10.54 1.29
N GLY A 80 3.55 -10.36 0.31
CA GLY A 80 2.11 -10.52 0.47
C GLY A 80 1.49 -11.13 -0.77
N GLU A 81 0.22 -11.46 -0.66
CA GLU A 81 -0.59 -12.02 -1.73
C GLU A 81 -1.97 -11.35 -1.72
N VAL A 82 -2.55 -11.20 -2.91
CA VAL A 82 -3.96 -10.83 -3.07
C VAL A 82 -4.67 -12.01 -3.71
N ILE A 83 -5.71 -12.49 -3.05
CA ILE A 83 -6.59 -13.54 -3.53
C ILE A 83 -7.89 -12.88 -4.01
N LEU A 84 -8.22 -13.11 -5.28
CA LEU A 84 -9.48 -12.72 -5.88
C LEU A 84 -10.35 -13.95 -6.05
N SER A 85 -11.58 -13.86 -5.57
CA SER A 85 -12.57 -14.94 -5.67
C SER A 85 -13.91 -14.43 -6.17
N PHE A 86 -14.70 -15.31 -6.78
CA PHE A 86 -16.10 -15.05 -7.10
C PHE A 86 -17.00 -15.74 -6.10
N GLY A 87 -17.95 -14.99 -5.55
CA GLY A 87 -19.00 -15.49 -4.68
C GLY A 87 -20.25 -15.82 -5.48
N PHE A 88 -20.80 -16.99 -5.25
CA PHE A 88 -22.07 -17.44 -5.82
C PHE A 88 -23.02 -17.80 -4.68
N PHE A 89 -24.26 -17.29 -4.78
CA PHE A 89 -25.35 -17.74 -3.91
C PHE A 89 -26.03 -18.93 -4.57
N GLU A 90 -26.24 -20.00 -3.81
CA GLU A 90 -26.97 -21.18 -4.25
C GLU A 90 -28.38 -21.16 -3.68
N GLU A 91 -29.39 -21.43 -4.49
CA GLU A 91 -30.80 -21.29 -4.06
C GLU A 91 -31.20 -22.33 -3.00
N GLU A 92 -30.50 -23.46 -2.97
CA GLU A 92 -30.76 -24.57 -2.04
C GLU A 92 -29.91 -24.52 -0.76
N SER A 93 -28.95 -23.59 -0.67
CA SER A 93 -28.04 -23.46 0.47
C SER A 93 -27.96 -22.02 0.95
N PRO A 94 -28.15 -21.74 2.26
CA PRO A 94 -27.99 -20.39 2.80
C PRO A 94 -26.53 -19.90 2.82
N GLY A 95 -25.59 -20.70 2.28
CA GLY A 95 -24.16 -20.38 2.21
C GLY A 95 -23.76 -19.78 0.87
N MET A 96 -22.81 -18.85 0.92
CA MET A 96 -22.12 -18.37 -0.27
C MET A 96 -20.96 -19.31 -0.60
N ILE A 97 -20.91 -19.77 -1.84
CA ILE A 97 -19.78 -20.55 -2.36
C ILE A 97 -18.78 -19.57 -2.96
N THR A 98 -17.55 -19.61 -2.46
CA THR A 98 -16.46 -18.75 -2.92
C THR A 98 -15.48 -19.57 -3.77
N VAL A 99 -15.28 -19.15 -5.02
CA VAL A 99 -14.38 -19.80 -5.97
C VAL A 99 -13.19 -18.87 -6.25
N PRO A 100 -11.95 -19.24 -5.89
CA PRO A 100 -10.77 -18.42 -6.18
C PRO A 100 -10.49 -18.43 -7.69
N VAL A 101 -10.28 -17.25 -8.27
CA VAL A 101 -10.05 -17.06 -9.71
C VAL A 101 -8.68 -16.51 -10.04
N ALA A 102 -8.07 -15.75 -9.12
CA ALA A 102 -6.72 -15.25 -9.30
C ALA A 102 -6.02 -15.12 -7.95
N VAL A 103 -4.72 -15.39 -7.95
CA VAL A 103 -3.82 -15.11 -6.83
C VAL A 103 -2.66 -14.30 -7.38
N VAL A 104 -2.36 -13.18 -6.74
CA VAL A 104 -1.32 -12.25 -7.18
C VAL A 104 -0.37 -11.99 -6.03
N ASP A 105 0.85 -12.52 -6.16
CA ASP A 105 1.93 -12.24 -5.23
C ASP A 105 2.48 -10.82 -5.43
N PHE A 106 2.81 -10.14 -4.34
CA PHE A 106 3.47 -8.85 -4.37
C PHE A 106 4.55 -8.72 -3.30
N GLU A 107 5.53 -7.87 -3.57
CA GLU A 107 6.60 -7.56 -2.64
C GLU A 107 6.66 -6.05 -2.40
N ILE A 108 6.78 -5.70 -1.12
CA ILE A 108 6.92 -4.33 -0.64
C ILE A 108 8.26 -4.21 0.05
N ARG A 109 9.09 -3.30 -0.45
CA ARG A 109 10.35 -2.91 0.20
C ARG A 109 10.17 -1.56 0.86
N VAL A 110 10.17 -1.53 2.19
CA VAL A 110 10.15 -0.28 2.97
C VAL A 110 11.58 0.13 3.27
N ILE A 111 12.02 1.22 2.66
CA ILE A 111 13.35 1.79 2.93
C ILE A 111 13.25 2.92 3.94
N SER A 112 14.17 2.91 4.90
CA SER A 112 14.46 4.09 5.73
C SER A 112 15.66 4.80 5.09
N LEU A 113 15.42 5.98 4.51
CA LEU A 113 16.51 6.78 3.96
C LEU A 113 17.37 7.37 5.06
N PHE A 114 16.78 7.64 6.23
CA PHE A 114 17.49 8.25 7.34
C PHE A 114 16.84 7.85 8.67
N GLY A 115 17.37 6.79 9.31
CA GLY A 115 17.35 6.66 10.78
C GLY A 115 18.15 7.78 11.49
N MET A 116 18.42 8.88 10.79
CA MET A 116 19.45 9.86 11.03
C MET A 116 18.90 11.30 10.90
N GLU A 117 17.65 11.56 10.50
CA GLU A 117 17.08 12.92 10.42
C GLU A 117 17.11 13.65 11.77
N ARG A 118 16.69 12.98 12.84
CA ARG A 118 16.69 13.57 14.19
C ARG A 118 18.11 13.87 14.67
N ASN A 119 19.05 12.96 14.39
CA ASN A 119 20.45 13.13 14.78
C ASN A 119 21.16 14.19 13.92
N LEU A 120 20.80 14.33 12.63
CA LEU A 120 21.37 15.32 11.72
C LEU A 120 20.97 16.73 12.13
N VAL A 121 19.70 16.95 12.48
CA VAL A 121 19.21 18.25 12.96
C VAL A 121 19.89 18.62 14.28
N LEU A 122 20.04 17.67 15.19
CA LEU A 122 20.78 17.88 16.44
C LEU A 122 22.27 18.20 16.17
N TRP A 123 22.90 17.49 15.23
CA TRP A 123 24.31 17.71 14.86
C TRP A 123 24.54 19.06 14.19
N PHE A 124 23.69 19.43 13.24
CA PHE A 124 23.76 20.74 12.58
C PHE A 124 23.43 21.87 13.54
N GLY A 125 22.49 21.67 14.47
CA GLY A 125 22.21 22.61 15.54
C GLY A 125 23.43 22.81 16.46
N PHE A 126 24.10 21.72 16.86
CA PHE A 126 25.31 21.78 17.68
C PHE A 126 26.47 22.47 16.95
N MET A 127 26.75 22.08 15.71
CA MET A 127 27.76 22.73 14.86
C MET A 127 27.47 24.23 14.68
N GLY A 128 26.22 24.59 14.45
CA GLY A 128 25.78 25.98 14.35
C GLY A 128 26.06 26.78 15.62
N MET A 129 25.74 26.21 16.80
CA MET A 129 26.00 26.85 18.09
C MET A 129 27.50 27.06 18.35
N VAL A 130 28.33 26.05 18.04
CA VAL A 130 29.80 26.15 18.20
C VAL A 130 30.37 27.22 17.28
N LEU A 131 29.95 27.25 16.01
CA LEU A 131 30.42 28.23 15.03
C LEU A 131 30.04 29.65 15.46
N TRP A 132 28.79 29.85 15.91
CA TRP A 132 28.31 31.13 16.43
C TRP A 132 29.10 31.58 17.66
N GLY A 133 29.37 30.65 18.59
CA GLY A 133 30.20 30.92 19.77
C GLY A 133 31.62 31.36 19.40
N ALA A 134 32.25 30.67 18.45
CA ALA A 134 33.58 31.04 17.97
C ALA A 134 33.60 32.42 17.29
N LEU A 135 32.62 32.71 16.43
CA LEU A 135 32.45 34.02 15.78
C LEU A 135 32.24 35.14 16.80
N PHE A 136 31.47 34.88 17.87
CA PHE A 136 31.24 35.85 18.93
C PHE A 136 32.53 36.20 19.67
N VAL A 137 33.34 35.19 20.05
CA VAL A 137 34.63 35.41 20.72
C VAL A 137 35.59 36.18 19.82
N LEU A 138 35.71 35.79 18.55
CA LEU A 138 36.53 36.49 17.56
C LEU A 138 36.08 37.94 17.34
N GLY A 139 34.78 38.17 17.23
CA GLY A 139 34.21 39.52 17.09
C GLY A 139 34.53 40.41 18.30
N ARG A 140 34.49 39.84 19.51
CA ARG A 140 34.87 40.57 20.74
C ARG A 140 36.37 40.86 20.82
N ALA A 141 37.21 39.97 20.29
CA ALA A 141 38.67 40.15 20.28
C ALA A 141 39.13 41.26 19.31
N VAL A 142 38.41 41.49 18.21
CA VAL A 142 38.73 42.55 17.23
C VAL A 142 38.30 43.96 17.69
N GLN A 143 37.38 44.04 18.66
CA GLN A 143 36.88 45.31 19.20
C GLN A 143 37.74 45.91 20.33
N HIS A 144 38.77 45.20 20.77
CA HIS A 144 39.75 45.64 21.78
C HIS A 144 41.11 45.89 21.13
#